data_AF-A0A380P0M5-F1
#
_entry.id   AF-A0A380P0M5-F1
#
_cell.length_a   1.000
_cell.length_b   1.000
_cell.length_c   1.000
_cell.angle_alpha   90.00
_cell.angle_beta   90.00
_cell.angle_gamma   90.00
#
_symmetry.space_group_name_H-M   'P 1'
#
loop_
_entity.id
_entity.type
_entity.pdbx_description
1 polymer ?
#
loop_
_entity_poly.entity_id
_entity_poly.type
_entity_poly.pdbx_seq_one_letter_code
_entity_poly.pdbx_strand_id
1 'polypeptide(L)' 'MTADINELNEHMSEHKHDYHSQRGLMKKIGHRRNLLRYLRNNDVQRYRELIQKLGLRR' A
#
# COMPACT_ATOMS: atom_id res chain seq x y z
N MET A 1 3.76 2.34 -7.10
CA MET A 1 2.67 2.15 -6.12
C MET A 1 3.18 1.97 -4.69
N THR A 2 3.97 0.93 -4.35
CA THR A 2 4.48 0.78 -2.97
C THR A 2 5.43 1.91 -2.59
N ALA A 3 6.33 2.31 -3.50
CA ALA A 3 7.19 3.48 -3.33
C ALA A 3 6.38 4.77 -3.11
N ASP A 4 5.39 5.05 -3.97
CA ASP A 4 4.55 6.27 -3.84
C ASP A 4 3.75 6.30 -2.53
N ILE A 5 3.34 5.14 -1.98
CA ILE A 5 2.67 5.09 -0.67
C ILE A 5 3.64 5.45 0.45
N ASN A 6 4.90 5.04 0.35
CA ASN A 6 5.92 5.37 1.36
C ASN A 6 6.27 6.86 1.32
N GLU A 7 6.47 7.41 0.13
CA GLU A 7 6.73 8.84 -0.09
C GLU A 7 5.55 9.70 0.42
N LEU A 8 4.31 9.31 0.09
CA LEU A 8 3.13 10.02 0.60
C LEU A 8 2.97 9.89 2.11
N ASN A 9 3.38 8.78 2.72
CA ASN A 9 3.35 8.65 4.18
C ASN A 9 4.33 9.63 4.85
N GLU A 10 5.53 9.81 4.28
CA GLU A 10 6.49 10.81 4.77
C GLU A 10 5.92 12.23 4.61
N HIS A 11 5.39 12.58 3.44
CA HIS A 11 4.71 13.87 3.19
C HIS A 11 3.57 14.13 4.19
N MET A 12 2.75 13.12 4.50
CA MET A 12 1.66 13.25 5.49
C MET A 12 2.15 13.44 6.93
N SER A 13 3.36 12.98 7.26
CA SER A 13 3.93 13.18 8.59
C SER A 13 4.29 14.64 8.85
N GLU A 14 4.74 15.34 7.80
CA GLU A 14 5.05 16.77 7.80
C GLU A 14 3.77 17.61 7.65
N HIS A 15 2.86 17.21 6.75
CA HIS A 15 1.64 17.94 6.40
C HIS A 15 0.37 17.31 6.95
N LYS A 16 0.23 17.28 8.28
CA LYS A 16 -0.89 16.61 8.98
C LYS A 16 -2.31 17.11 8.62
N HIS A 17 -2.43 18.31 8.06
CA HIS A 17 -3.71 18.93 7.70
C HIS A 17 -4.05 18.81 6.19
N ASP A 18 -3.21 18.13 5.40
CA ASP A 18 -3.49 17.90 3.97
C ASP A 18 -4.42 16.68 3.79
N TYR A 19 -5.71 16.92 4.02
CA TYR A 19 -6.76 15.90 3.91
C TYR A 19 -7.04 15.46 2.47
N HIS A 20 -6.75 16.31 1.48
CA HIS A 20 -6.97 16.00 0.07
C HIS A 20 -5.98 14.93 -0.41
N SER A 21 -4.70 15.08 -0.07
CA SER A 21 -3.67 14.08 -0.34
C SER A 21 -3.89 12.81 0.47
N GLN A 22 -4.32 12.91 1.73
CA GLN A 22 -4.66 11.76 2.56
C GLN A 22 -5.75 10.88 1.92
N ARG A 23 -6.77 11.51 1.31
CA ARG A 23 -7.80 10.77 0.56
C ARG A 23 -7.22 10.02 -0.64
N GLY A 24 -6.28 10.63 -1.36
CA GLY A 24 -5.56 10.00 -2.47
C GLY A 24 -4.73 8.79 -2.01
N LEU A 25 -4.02 8.95 -0.89
CA LEU A 25 -3.25 7.89 -0.24
C LEU A 25 -4.14 6.70 0.14
N MET A 26 -5.30 6.96 0.77
CA MET A 26 -6.26 5.90 1.14
C MET A 26 -6.76 5.12 -0.08
N LYS A 27 -7.01 5.79 -1.22
CA LYS A 27 -7.36 5.12 -2.47
C LYS A 27 -6.24 4.20 -2.97
N LYS A 28 -4.98 4.67 -2.96
CA LYS A 28 -3.82 3.86 -3.35
C LYS A 28 -3.65 2.63 -2.44
N ILE A 29 -3.79 2.80 -1.13
CA ILE A 29 -3.74 1.70 -0.15
C ILE A 29 -4.86 0.68 -0.41
N GLY A 30 -6.09 1.14 -0.64
CA GLY A 30 -7.23 0.29 -0.96
C GLY A 30 -7.03 -0.51 -2.25
N HIS A 31 -6.52 0.13 -3.30
CA HIS A 31 -6.19 -0.54 -4.56
C HIS A 31 -5.12 -1.62 -4.37
N ARG A 32 -4.03 -1.31 -3.63
CA ARG A 32 -3.00 -2.28 -3.27
C ARG A 32 -3.58 -3.48 -2.52
N ARG A 33 -4.47 -3.24 -1.55
CA ARG A 33 -5.12 -4.31 -0.78
C ARG A 33 -5.95 -5.23 -1.67
N ASN A 34 -6.67 -4.68 -2.65
CA ASN A 34 -7.46 -5.46 -3.59
C ASN A 34 -6.59 -6.33 -4.50
N LEU A 35 -5.48 -5.80 -5.01
CA LEU A 35 -4.52 -6.56 -5.82
C LEU A 35 -3.85 -7.68 -5.01
N LEU A 36 -3.45 -7.42 -3.77
CA LEU A 36 -2.88 -8.44 -2.90
C LEU A 36 -3.89 -9.53 -2.54
N ARG A 37 -5.17 -9.17 -2.35
CA ARG A 37 -6.24 -10.16 -2.14
C ARG A 37 -6.43 -11.02 -3.39
N TYR A 38 -6.45 -10.41 -4.57
CA TYR A 38 -6.52 -11.14 -5.83
C TYR A 38 -5.33 -12.10 -5.98
N LEU A 39 -4.11 -11.62 -5.76
CA LEU A 39 -2.91 -12.45 -5.84
C LEU A 39 -2.96 -13.62 -4.85
N ARG A 40 -3.36 -13.38 -3.60
CA ARG A 40 -3.52 -14.42 -2.57
C ARG A 40 -4.49 -15.52 -2.99
N ASN A 41 -5.58 -15.17 -3.67
CA ASN A 41 -6.60 -16.13 -4.10
C ASN A 41 -6.16 -16.97 -5.31
N ASN A 42 -5.30 -16.43 -6.16
CA ASN A 42 -4.81 -17.14 -7.36
C ASN A 42 -3.51 -17.92 -7.08
N ASP A 43 -2.58 -17.32 -6.33
CA ASP A 43 -1.26 -17.88 -6.05
C ASP A 43 -0.76 -17.43 -4.67
N VAL A 44 -0.88 -18.34 -3.70
CA VAL A 44 -0.47 -18.10 -2.32
C VAL A 44 1.05 -17.97 -2.20
N GLN A 45 1.82 -18.65 -3.05
CA GLN A 45 3.28 -18.65 -2.96
C GLN A 45 3.85 -17.32 -3.45
N ARG A 46 3.43 -16.84 -4.62
CA ARG A 46 3.80 -15.50 -5.11
C ARG A 46 3.35 -14.41 -4.15
N TYR A 47 2.18 -14.55 -3.51
CA TYR A 47 1.73 -13.61 -2.49
C TYR A 47 2.69 -13.56 -1.28
N ARG A 48 3.12 -14.72 -0.76
CA ARG A 48 4.06 -14.80 0.38
C ARG A 48 5.41 -14.18 0.04
N GLU A 49 5.97 -14.53 -1.12
CA GLU A 49 7.23 -13.98 -1.62
C GLU A 49 7.16 -12.46 -1.81
N LEU A 50 6.08 -11.97 -2.41
CA LEU A 50 5.88 -10.54 -2.65
C LEU A 50 5.77 -9.76 -1.35
N ILE A 51 5.00 -10.26 -0.38
CA ILE A 51 4.86 -9.61 0.93
C ILE A 51 6.19 -9.58 1.67
N GLN A 52 6.95 -10.69 1.65
CA GLN A 52 8.26 -10.75 2.29
C GLN A 52 9.24 -9.76 1.64
N LYS A 53 9.27 -9.72 0.31
CA LYS A 53 10.13 -8.79 -0.46
C LYS A 53 9.79 -7.33 -0.18
N LEU A 54 8.52 -7.00 0.00
CA LEU A 54 8.05 -5.63 0.26
C LEU A 54 8.03 -5.26 1.75
N GLY A 55 8.32 -6.18 2.67
CA GLY A 55 8.29 -5.94 4.12
C GLY A 55 6.91 -5.57 4.66
N LEU A 56 5.83 -5.92 3.96
CA LEU A 56 4.47 -5.55 4.35
C LEU A 56 4.00 -6.44 5.51
N ARG A 57 3.60 -5.85 6.64
CA ARG A 57 2.98 -6.61 7.75
C ARG A 57 1.47 -6.76 7.54
N ARG A 58 0.94 -7.90 8.01
CA ARG A 58 -0.50 -8.18 8.08
C ARG A 58 -1.19 -7.26 9.06
#